data_AF-A0AAD9BSC1-F1
#
_entry.id   AF-A0AAD9BSC1-F1
#
_cell.length_a   1.000
_cell.length_b   1.000
_cell.length_c   1.000
_cell.angle_alpha   90.00
_cell.angle_beta   90.00
_cell.angle_gamma   90.00
#
_symmetry.space_group_name_H-M   'P 1'
#
loop_
_entity.id
_entity.type
_entity.pdbx_description
1 polymer ?
#
loop_
_entity_poly.entity_id
_entity_poly.type
_entity_poly.pdbx_seq_one_letter_code
_entity_poly.pdbx_strand_id
1 'polypeptide(L)'
;MNLKWTVKRFLLMSFSISHLLLLEGAQSRLSVAEGRLQRRANALRRKRDLLGEETYRPLLSEGGLPRSILHNYTARDSSSEYCGCLNVPNQGQDRDGICRSWGQHHYETFDGIYFFYPGTCSYILAQDCHSAAPQYTVWVHNSRVCDGSVYSCPRALSLFFPNEEEIHISGYQVHQGGRRLSLPHTVGGVFIERLADYLLVKSVFGFSLAWDGGSGVYLKMSEEHQGAPCGLCGNFNHLAGDDLTTSRGIRTDEPAVFANSWAVDLPHERACPSVDSDFNGPCHSESDMDDAIEKCSALLFFPFLSCHENIDPNPFVASCVSDLCISDDEETFCRALVEYTRACSHVGYPVREWRDSFPSCNDGCEESFVYRDCISCCPPTCTFEKECLGTNLHCLDGCYCPDGLILQNGTCIAVSQCPCVYHGTSYVQGHVLEQGCSVCVCMGGVWNCTENNCTVECSVVGDMFVTTFDGRMFLQPGTCQYVLAKSRSGSRFSVTLQYTTCSEHQVCIQSVTVVLDEDVSRQITLTREGEVIIGVNPVPVLPYIDDAVDVRKLTSVFTQLKAGIGLRMHYDGRGGRVYLQLESQWHGHTLGLCGTFNGNLRDDFL
;
A
#
# COMPACT_ATOMS: atom_id res chain seq x y z
N MET A 1 60.98 17.91 1.99
CA MET A 1 59.84 17.16 1.38
C MET A 1 60.11 15.68 1.64
N ASN A 2 59.30 14.87 2.34
CA ASN A 2 57.85 14.81 2.45
C ASN A 2 57.42 14.31 3.84
N LEU A 3 57.24 15.22 4.78
CA LEU A 3 56.54 14.95 6.05
C LEU A 3 55.00 14.82 5.85
N LYS A 4 54.49 15.14 4.64
CA LYS A 4 53.07 15.06 4.27
C LYS A 4 52.61 13.66 3.83
N TRP A 5 53.51 12.73 3.53
CA TRP A 5 53.15 11.37 3.09
C TRP A 5 52.93 10.39 4.25
N THR A 6 53.59 10.58 5.39
CA THR A 6 53.48 9.70 6.56
C THR A 6 52.21 9.97 7.37
N VAL A 7 51.75 11.23 7.42
CA VAL A 7 50.55 11.63 8.18
C VAL A 7 49.25 11.20 7.48
N LYS A 8 49.21 11.20 6.13
CA LYS A 8 48.04 10.72 5.36
C LYS A 8 47.82 9.20 5.49
N ARG A 9 48.89 8.40 5.58
CA ARG A 9 48.78 6.94 5.79
C ARG A 9 48.32 6.57 7.21
N PHE A 10 48.72 7.35 8.21
CA PHE A 10 48.26 7.16 9.60
C PHE A 10 46.80 7.58 9.81
N LEU A 11 46.33 8.63 9.13
CA LEU A 11 44.92 9.05 9.17
C LEU A 11 43.99 8.07 8.43
N LEU A 12 44.43 7.49 7.31
CA LEU A 12 43.65 6.48 6.57
C LEU A 12 43.59 5.12 7.28
N MET A 13 44.68 4.69 7.95
CA MET A 13 44.64 3.46 8.76
C MET A 13 43.83 3.62 10.05
N SER A 14 43.88 4.78 10.72
CA SER A 14 43.07 5.03 11.92
C SER A 14 41.57 5.10 11.61
N PHE A 15 41.17 5.74 10.50
CA PHE A 15 39.76 5.74 10.07
C PHE A 15 39.25 4.35 9.67
N SER A 16 40.08 3.52 9.03
CA SER A 16 39.69 2.15 8.65
C SER A 16 39.56 1.22 9.86
N ILE A 17 40.43 1.38 10.87
CA ILE A 17 40.37 0.62 12.13
C ILE A 17 39.18 1.08 13.00
N SER A 18 38.87 2.38 13.03
CA SER A 18 37.68 2.89 13.73
C SER A 18 36.37 2.45 13.07
N HIS A 19 36.31 2.36 11.74
CA HIS A 19 35.14 1.82 11.03
C HIS A 19 35.00 0.30 11.24
N LEU A 20 36.11 -0.46 11.26
CA LEU A 20 36.08 -1.89 11.59
C LEU A 20 35.63 -2.13 13.03
N LEU A 21 36.09 -1.34 14.00
CA LEU A 21 35.68 -1.44 15.41
C LEU A 21 34.21 -1.02 15.64
N LEU A 22 33.68 -0.09 14.84
CA LEU A 22 32.26 0.28 14.85
C LEU A 22 31.37 -0.80 14.21
N LEU A 23 31.83 -1.45 13.13
CA LEU A 23 31.15 -2.58 12.49
C LEU A 23 31.18 -3.84 13.36
N GLU A 24 32.32 -4.18 13.95
CA GLU A 24 32.43 -5.28 14.93
C GLU A 24 31.62 -4.96 16.20
N GLY A 25 31.59 -3.71 16.65
CA GLY A 25 30.75 -3.23 17.75
C GLY A 25 29.24 -3.29 17.46
N ALA A 26 28.83 -3.07 16.22
CA ALA A 26 27.45 -3.20 15.77
C ALA A 26 27.04 -4.68 15.58
N GLN A 27 27.90 -5.51 14.97
CA GLN A 27 27.68 -6.96 14.84
C GLN A 27 27.70 -7.68 16.19
N SER A 28 28.54 -7.27 17.14
CA SER A 28 28.53 -7.81 18.50
C SER A 28 27.32 -7.33 19.32
N ARG A 29 26.80 -6.11 19.08
CA ARG A 29 25.51 -5.69 19.66
C ARG A 29 24.32 -6.43 19.05
N LEU A 30 24.34 -6.72 17.75
CA LEU A 30 23.33 -7.54 17.07
C LEU A 30 23.37 -8.99 17.57
N SER A 31 24.56 -9.60 17.68
CA SER A 31 24.70 -10.98 18.16
C SER A 31 24.39 -11.13 19.66
N VAL A 32 24.59 -10.07 20.46
CA VAL A 32 24.16 -10.03 21.87
C VAL A 32 22.64 -9.82 21.98
N ALA A 33 22.01 -9.06 21.07
CA ALA A 33 20.55 -8.90 21.00
C ALA A 33 19.85 -10.18 20.53
N GLU A 34 20.35 -10.82 19.47
CA GLU A 34 19.95 -12.16 19.02
C GLU A 34 20.21 -13.20 20.11
N GLY A 35 21.37 -13.15 20.78
CA GLY A 35 21.68 -14.01 21.92
C GLY A 35 20.75 -13.81 23.11
N ARG A 36 20.21 -12.60 23.35
CA ARG A 36 19.20 -12.33 24.39
C ARG A 36 17.80 -12.80 23.97
N LEU A 37 17.43 -12.66 22.69
CA LEU A 37 16.20 -13.19 22.10
C LEU A 37 16.20 -14.72 22.09
N GLN A 38 17.30 -15.35 21.67
CA GLN A 38 17.50 -16.81 21.71
C GLN A 38 17.47 -17.33 23.15
N ARG A 39 18.02 -16.60 24.13
CA ARG A 39 17.95 -16.96 25.55
C ARG A 39 16.55 -16.79 26.13
N ARG A 40 15.76 -15.79 25.70
CA ARG A 40 14.34 -15.64 26.07
C ARG A 40 13.48 -16.73 25.44
N ALA A 41 13.70 -17.05 24.15
CA ALA A 41 13.04 -18.15 23.46
C ALA A 41 13.38 -19.51 24.09
N ASN A 42 14.66 -19.74 24.43
CA ASN A 42 15.08 -20.95 25.15
C ASN A 42 14.60 -20.99 26.61
N ALA A 43 14.39 -19.85 27.25
CA ALA A 43 13.76 -19.78 28.58
C ALA A 43 12.26 -20.07 28.53
N LEU A 44 11.55 -19.62 27.48
CA LEU A 44 10.16 -19.98 27.21
C LEU A 44 10.02 -21.45 26.81
N ARG A 45 10.97 -21.99 26.01
CA ARG A 45 11.07 -23.42 25.66
C ARG A 45 11.38 -24.28 26.89
N ARG A 46 12.30 -23.86 27.77
CA ARG A 46 12.55 -24.54 29.05
C ARG A 46 11.36 -24.43 30.00
N LYS A 47 10.57 -23.36 29.94
CA LYS A 47 9.31 -23.22 30.69
C LYS A 47 8.24 -24.17 30.13
N ARG A 48 8.22 -24.40 28.80
CA ARG A 48 7.41 -25.41 28.09
C ARG A 48 7.85 -26.85 28.45
N ASP A 49 9.16 -27.12 28.49
CA ASP A 49 9.72 -28.45 28.82
C ASP A 49 9.60 -28.81 30.32
N LEU A 50 9.58 -27.81 31.22
CA LEU A 50 9.26 -28.00 32.64
C LEU A 50 7.75 -28.23 32.88
N LEU A 51 6.91 -28.00 31.88
CA LEU A 51 5.45 -28.13 31.93
C LEU A 51 4.92 -29.32 31.10
N GLY A 52 5.78 -30.24 30.63
CA GLY A 52 5.35 -31.31 29.72
C GLY A 52 5.96 -32.68 30.02
N GLU A 53 5.28 -33.45 30.88
CA GLU A 53 4.98 -34.90 30.73
C GLU A 53 4.29 -35.37 32.02
N GLU A 54 2.95 -35.21 32.07
CA GLU A 54 1.96 -35.76 33.02
C GLU A 54 0.95 -34.70 33.48
N THR A 55 0.08 -34.21 32.59
CA THR A 55 -1.38 -33.97 32.82
C THR A 55 -2.00 -33.27 31.60
N TYR A 56 -2.20 -34.02 30.51
CA TYR A 56 -3.26 -33.70 29.53
C TYR A 56 -4.45 -34.62 29.82
N ARG A 57 -5.10 -34.33 30.95
CA ARG A 57 -6.54 -34.49 31.16
C ARG A 57 -7.02 -33.10 31.58
N PRO A 58 -8.18 -32.62 31.12
CA PRO A 58 -8.72 -31.40 31.69
C PRO A 58 -8.89 -31.67 33.19
N LEU A 59 -8.14 -30.95 34.02
CA LEU A 59 -8.43 -30.86 35.45
C LEU A 59 -9.68 -29.99 35.58
N LEU A 60 -10.83 -30.54 35.18
CA LEU A 60 -12.10 -30.26 35.83
C LEU A 60 -11.99 -30.86 37.24
N SER A 61 -11.26 -30.16 38.10
CA SER A 61 -11.39 -30.32 39.54
C SER A 61 -12.80 -29.84 39.90
N GLU A 62 -13.52 -30.58 40.75
CA GLU A 62 -14.85 -30.29 41.31
C GLU A 62 -14.93 -29.00 42.14
N GLY A 63 -14.53 -27.88 41.55
CA GLY A 63 -14.72 -26.53 42.03
C GLY A 63 -15.02 -25.71 40.79
N GLY A 64 -16.32 -25.54 40.49
CA GLY A 64 -16.78 -24.81 39.33
C GLY A 64 -16.05 -23.47 39.18
N LEU A 65 -15.90 -23.02 37.93
CA LEU A 65 -15.48 -21.67 37.58
C LEU A 65 -16.05 -20.68 38.59
N PRO A 66 -15.28 -19.70 39.10
CA PRO A 66 -15.83 -18.70 40.00
C PRO A 66 -17.07 -18.12 39.34
N ARG A 67 -18.25 -18.35 39.93
CA ARG A 67 -19.54 -17.82 39.46
C ARG A 67 -19.49 -16.30 39.21
N SER A 68 -18.49 -15.59 39.73
CA SER A 68 -18.20 -14.18 39.46
C SER A 68 -17.76 -13.87 38.02
N ILE A 69 -17.08 -14.79 37.31
CA ILE A 69 -16.72 -14.60 35.89
C ILE A 69 -17.94 -14.88 35.02
N LEU A 70 -18.72 -15.92 35.36
CA LEU A 70 -20.02 -16.21 34.74
C LEU A 70 -21.09 -15.12 35.00
N HIS A 71 -21.01 -14.40 36.13
CA HIS A 71 -21.99 -13.37 36.49
C HIS A 71 -21.96 -12.16 35.54
N ASN A 72 -20.81 -11.83 34.93
CA ASN A 72 -20.73 -10.79 33.89
C ASN A 72 -21.38 -11.20 32.57
N TYR A 73 -21.55 -12.50 32.32
CA TYR A 73 -22.31 -13.05 31.18
C TYR A 73 -23.82 -13.10 31.47
N THR A 74 -24.25 -12.59 32.63
CA THR A 74 -25.64 -12.51 33.03
C THR A 74 -26.00 -11.07 33.39
N ALA A 75 -26.42 -10.27 32.41
CA ALA A 75 -27.24 -9.11 32.70
C ALA A 75 -28.59 -9.61 33.24
N ARG A 76 -28.61 -9.96 34.54
CA ARG A 76 -29.83 -10.25 35.28
C ARG A 76 -30.62 -8.95 35.38
N ASP A 77 -31.52 -8.72 34.43
CA ASP A 77 -32.75 -8.04 34.78
C ASP A 77 -33.68 -9.05 35.44
N SER A 78 -34.23 -8.68 36.60
CA SER A 78 -34.92 -9.58 37.54
C SER A 78 -36.28 -10.13 37.05
N SER A 79 -36.58 -10.01 35.75
CA SER A 79 -37.85 -10.41 35.15
C SER A 79 -37.74 -11.22 33.85
N SER A 80 -36.55 -11.54 33.33
CA SER A 80 -36.38 -12.37 32.13
C SER A 80 -35.63 -13.67 32.44
N GLU A 81 -36.20 -14.80 32.03
CA GLU A 81 -35.73 -16.16 32.34
C GLU A 81 -34.69 -16.70 31.33
N TYR A 82 -34.13 -15.85 30.46
CA TYR A 82 -33.06 -16.23 29.51
C TYR A 82 -32.01 -15.12 29.40
N CYS A 83 -30.72 -15.48 29.56
CA CYS A 83 -29.62 -14.57 29.33
C CYS A 83 -29.04 -14.77 27.92
N GLY A 84 -29.37 -13.87 26.99
CA GLY A 84 -28.61 -13.69 25.77
C GLY A 84 -27.57 -12.61 25.99
N CYS A 85 -26.27 -12.91 25.81
CA CYS A 85 -25.21 -11.90 25.76
C CYS A 85 -25.31 -11.09 24.46
N LEU A 86 -26.43 -10.40 24.25
CA LEU A 86 -26.80 -9.72 23.01
C LEU A 86 -26.10 -8.37 22.86
N ASN A 87 -25.55 -7.82 23.94
CA ASN A 87 -24.74 -6.60 23.97
C ASN A 87 -23.63 -6.76 25.02
N VAL A 88 -22.37 -6.63 24.61
CA VAL A 88 -21.20 -6.72 25.49
C VAL A 88 -20.23 -5.59 25.16
N PRO A 89 -19.90 -4.68 26.09
CA PRO A 89 -18.89 -3.67 25.82
C PRO A 89 -17.49 -4.30 25.86
N ASN A 90 -16.69 -4.03 24.83
CA ASN A 90 -15.26 -4.32 24.79
C ASN A 90 -14.51 -3.26 25.61
N GLN A 91 -13.92 -3.65 26.74
CA GLN A 91 -13.20 -2.74 27.65
C GLN A 91 -11.70 -2.64 27.37
N GLY A 92 -11.21 -3.20 26.25
CA GLY A 92 -9.82 -3.14 25.85
C GLY A 92 -9.29 -1.71 25.67
N GLN A 93 -8.02 -1.49 25.98
CA GLN A 93 -7.41 -0.15 25.94
C GLN A 93 -7.09 0.32 24.52
N ASP A 94 -6.80 -0.59 23.60
CA ASP A 94 -6.26 -0.30 22.27
C ASP A 94 -7.25 -0.64 21.14
N ARG A 95 -8.53 -0.24 21.27
CA ARG A 95 -9.60 -0.56 20.28
C ARG A 95 -9.41 0.09 18.90
N ASP A 96 -8.65 1.18 18.85
CA ASP A 96 -8.09 1.80 17.62
C ASP A 96 -9.14 2.21 16.55
N GLY A 97 -10.40 2.47 16.95
CA GLY A 97 -11.44 2.98 16.05
C GLY A 97 -11.79 2.02 14.91
N ILE A 98 -11.75 0.71 15.17
CA ILE A 98 -12.05 -0.34 14.20
C ILE A 98 -13.46 -0.87 14.46
N CYS A 99 -14.36 -0.69 13.51
CA CYS A 99 -15.62 -1.41 13.46
C CYS A 99 -15.40 -2.79 12.86
N ARG A 100 -16.02 -3.81 13.45
CA ARG A 100 -15.89 -5.21 13.02
C ARG A 100 -17.27 -5.80 12.76
N SER A 101 -17.37 -6.64 11.74
CA SER A 101 -18.51 -7.54 11.60
C SER A 101 -18.06 -8.86 11.01
N TRP A 102 -18.47 -9.97 11.59
CA TRP A 102 -18.05 -11.31 11.18
C TRP A 102 -19.21 -12.31 11.30
N GLY A 103 -19.01 -13.50 10.71
CA GLY A 103 -20.10 -14.44 10.49
C GLY A 103 -21.21 -13.77 9.69
N GLN A 104 -22.43 -13.78 10.21
CA GLN A 104 -23.58 -13.07 9.63
C GLN A 104 -24.21 -12.07 10.61
N HIS A 105 -23.98 -12.26 11.92
CA HIS A 105 -24.83 -11.69 12.97
C HIS A 105 -24.06 -10.94 14.04
N HIS A 106 -22.73 -10.89 13.96
CA HIS A 106 -21.87 -10.23 14.94
C HIS A 106 -21.41 -8.88 14.42
N TYR A 107 -21.48 -7.88 15.29
CA TYR A 107 -21.06 -6.51 15.03
C TYR A 107 -20.34 -5.98 16.26
N GLU A 108 -19.28 -5.22 16.05
CA GLU A 108 -18.62 -4.41 17.05
C GLU A 108 -18.48 -3.00 16.50
N THR A 109 -19.02 -2.01 17.22
CA THR A 109 -18.97 -0.60 16.83
C THR A 109 -17.57 -0.02 17.00
N PHE A 110 -17.32 1.17 16.44
CA PHE A 110 -16.02 1.83 16.55
C PHE A 110 -15.59 2.11 17.99
N ASP A 111 -16.55 2.36 18.89
CA ASP A 111 -16.27 2.63 20.31
C ASP A 111 -16.42 1.38 21.20
N GLY A 112 -16.57 0.21 20.58
CA GLY A 112 -16.41 -1.09 21.22
C GLY A 112 -17.69 -1.69 21.80
N ILE A 113 -18.87 -1.34 21.31
CA ILE A 113 -20.10 -2.07 21.63
C ILE A 113 -20.20 -3.28 20.70
N TYR A 114 -20.04 -4.48 21.25
CA TYR A 114 -20.45 -5.70 20.56
C TYR A 114 -21.96 -5.89 20.70
N PHE A 115 -22.62 -6.27 19.62
CA PHE A 115 -23.99 -6.74 19.66
C PHE A 115 -24.25 -7.88 18.66
N PHE A 116 -25.18 -8.75 19.03
CA PHE A 116 -25.69 -9.81 18.16
C PHE A 116 -27.00 -9.39 17.53
N TYR A 117 -27.12 -9.54 16.21
CA TYR A 117 -28.33 -9.21 15.47
C TYR A 117 -28.57 -10.20 14.32
N PRO A 118 -29.61 -11.06 14.40
CA PRO A 118 -29.87 -12.14 13.45
C PRO A 118 -30.58 -11.67 12.17
N GLY A 119 -30.25 -10.48 11.67
CA GLY A 119 -30.85 -9.92 10.47
C GLY A 119 -30.34 -10.57 9.18
N THR A 120 -31.24 -11.11 8.38
CA THR A 120 -30.93 -11.89 7.15
C THR A 120 -31.06 -11.05 5.89
N CYS A 121 -30.48 -9.86 5.89
CA CYS A 121 -30.75 -8.84 4.87
C CYS A 121 -29.54 -7.90 4.62
N SER A 122 -29.78 -6.80 3.91
CA SER A 122 -28.77 -5.77 3.67
C SER A 122 -28.91 -4.63 4.68
N TYR A 123 -27.78 -4.12 5.17
CA TYR A 123 -27.75 -3.07 6.18
C TYR A 123 -26.67 -2.02 5.87
N ILE A 124 -26.91 -0.78 6.28
CA ILE A 124 -25.88 0.26 6.27
C ILE A 124 -24.91 -0.03 7.41
N LEU A 125 -23.73 -0.54 7.08
CA LEU A 125 -22.68 -0.80 8.05
C LEU A 125 -22.09 0.53 8.55
N ALA A 126 -21.71 1.41 7.63
CA ALA A 126 -21.28 2.77 7.94
C ALA A 126 -21.55 3.71 6.75
N GLN A 127 -21.89 4.96 7.03
CA GLN A 127 -22.03 6.02 6.03
C GLN A 127 -21.54 7.36 6.61
N ASP A 128 -21.15 8.30 5.75
CA ASP A 128 -20.86 9.68 6.17
C ASP A 128 -22.15 10.42 6.53
N CYS A 129 -22.26 10.85 7.78
CA CYS A 129 -23.43 11.59 8.30
C CYS A 129 -23.09 13.03 8.69
N HIS A 130 -21.85 13.47 8.44
CA HIS A 130 -21.42 14.85 8.65
C HIS A 130 -21.95 15.78 7.55
N SER A 131 -22.06 15.27 6.33
CA SER A 131 -22.48 16.01 5.14
C SER A 131 -23.98 15.87 4.87
N ALA A 132 -24.58 16.85 4.19
CA ALA A 132 -25.99 16.78 3.77
C ALA A 132 -26.27 15.63 2.78
N ALA A 133 -25.25 15.24 2.01
CA ALA A 133 -25.24 14.04 1.19
C ALA A 133 -23.99 13.22 1.54
N PRO A 134 -24.11 11.90 1.76
CA PRO A 134 -23.01 11.07 2.23
C PRO A 134 -21.88 11.03 1.20
N GLN A 135 -20.64 11.30 1.64
CA GLN A 135 -19.45 11.13 0.79
C GLN A 135 -19.04 9.67 0.61
N TYR A 136 -19.55 8.79 1.46
CA TYR A 136 -19.44 7.35 1.29
C TYR A 136 -20.61 6.63 1.96
N THR A 137 -20.92 5.44 1.47
CA THR A 137 -21.83 4.51 2.14
C THR A 137 -21.31 3.09 1.94
N VAL A 138 -21.22 2.33 3.02
CA VAL A 138 -20.78 0.94 3.05
C VAL A 138 -21.96 0.08 3.48
N TRP A 139 -22.41 -0.79 2.58
CA TRP A 139 -23.43 -1.79 2.87
C TRP A 139 -22.79 -3.13 3.17
N VAL A 140 -23.39 -3.84 4.11
CA VAL A 140 -23.12 -5.26 4.34
C VAL A 140 -24.36 -6.06 3.95
N HIS A 141 -24.15 -7.12 3.17
CA HIS A 141 -25.19 -8.00 2.68
C HIS A 141 -25.08 -9.35 3.38
N ASN A 142 -25.97 -9.60 4.34
CA ASN A 142 -26.07 -10.90 5.01
C ASN A 142 -26.93 -11.84 4.18
N SER A 143 -26.69 -13.15 4.31
CA SER A 143 -27.46 -14.14 3.58
C SER A 143 -28.92 -14.18 4.06
N ARG A 144 -29.86 -14.26 3.11
CA ARG A 144 -31.29 -14.49 3.40
C ARG A 144 -31.59 -15.93 3.84
N VAL A 145 -30.73 -16.86 3.43
CA VAL A 145 -30.83 -18.29 3.74
C VAL A 145 -29.44 -18.74 4.15
N CYS A 146 -29.32 -19.18 5.39
CA CYS A 146 -28.05 -19.61 5.97
C CYS A 146 -28.32 -20.90 6.75
N ASP A 147 -27.97 -22.03 6.14
CA ASP A 147 -28.11 -23.35 6.75
C ASP A 147 -26.70 -23.84 7.14
N GLY A 148 -26.50 -24.17 8.42
CA GLY A 148 -25.20 -24.60 8.95
C GLY A 148 -24.37 -23.47 9.57
N SER A 149 -23.04 -23.58 9.48
CA SER A 149 -22.12 -22.59 10.06
C SER A 149 -22.30 -21.21 9.43
N VAL A 150 -22.45 -20.17 10.26
CA VAL A 150 -22.61 -18.78 9.81
C VAL A 150 -21.43 -18.26 8.98
N TYR A 151 -20.26 -18.90 9.11
CA TYR A 151 -19.04 -18.58 8.36
C TYR A 151 -19.04 -19.12 6.93
N SER A 152 -19.88 -20.11 6.64
CA SER A 152 -20.00 -20.73 5.31
C SER A 152 -21.02 -20.04 4.40
N CYS A 153 -21.88 -19.20 4.99
CA CYS A 153 -22.97 -18.55 4.29
C CYS A 153 -22.47 -17.38 3.43
N PRO A 154 -23.01 -17.19 2.21
CA PRO A 154 -22.60 -16.09 1.35
C PRO A 154 -22.77 -14.74 2.04
N ARG A 155 -21.77 -13.88 1.87
CA ARG A 155 -21.78 -12.51 2.37
C ARG A 155 -21.07 -11.61 1.36
N ALA A 156 -21.51 -10.36 1.27
CA ALA A 156 -20.99 -9.41 0.31
C ALA A 156 -20.99 -7.98 0.87
N LEU A 157 -20.25 -7.10 0.21
CA LEU A 157 -20.19 -5.67 0.51
C LEU A 157 -20.54 -4.86 -0.73
N SER A 158 -21.16 -3.72 -0.53
CA SER A 158 -21.34 -2.72 -1.58
C SER A 158 -20.89 -1.36 -1.10
N LEU A 159 -20.04 -0.72 -1.88
CA LEU A 159 -19.46 0.59 -1.57
C LEU A 159 -20.00 1.62 -2.56
N PHE A 160 -20.49 2.72 -2.03
CA PHE A 160 -21.05 3.83 -2.81
C PHE A 160 -20.26 5.10 -2.54
N PHE A 161 -19.91 5.79 -3.62
CA PHE A 161 -19.20 7.07 -3.60
C PHE A 161 -19.84 8.07 -4.55
N PRO A 162 -19.77 9.39 -4.28
CA PRO A 162 -20.33 10.41 -5.15
C PRO A 162 -19.81 10.31 -6.59
N ASN A 163 -20.73 10.32 -7.56
CA ASN A 163 -20.45 10.24 -9.00
C ASN A 163 -19.80 8.94 -9.49
N GLU A 164 -19.74 7.90 -8.67
CA GLU A 164 -19.25 6.58 -9.05
C GLU A 164 -20.39 5.56 -9.08
N GLU A 165 -20.26 4.54 -9.92
CA GLU A 165 -21.14 3.37 -9.88
C GLU A 165 -20.83 2.50 -8.64
N GLU A 166 -21.82 1.70 -8.22
CA GLU A 166 -21.67 0.74 -7.13
C GLU A 166 -20.45 -0.17 -7.32
N ILE A 167 -19.62 -0.25 -6.28
CA ILE A 167 -18.53 -1.22 -6.18
C ILE A 167 -19.03 -2.39 -5.33
N HIS A 168 -19.36 -3.49 -5.97
CA HIS A 168 -19.85 -4.70 -5.32
C HIS A 168 -18.70 -5.70 -5.12
N ILE A 169 -18.55 -6.21 -3.90
CA ILE A 169 -17.51 -7.15 -3.49
C ILE A 169 -18.16 -8.43 -2.98
N SER A 170 -17.84 -9.56 -3.61
CA SER A 170 -18.29 -10.89 -3.19
C SER A 170 -17.14 -11.88 -3.32
N GLY A 171 -16.81 -12.57 -2.23
CA GLY A 171 -15.57 -13.35 -2.16
C GLY A 171 -14.34 -12.46 -2.41
N TYR A 172 -13.50 -12.85 -3.36
CA TYR A 172 -12.37 -12.05 -3.85
C TYR A 172 -12.66 -11.35 -5.20
N GLN A 173 -13.93 -11.28 -5.62
CA GLN A 173 -14.34 -10.64 -6.87
C GLN A 173 -14.88 -9.25 -6.61
N VAL A 174 -14.40 -8.28 -7.40
CA VAL A 174 -14.82 -6.88 -7.32
C VAL A 174 -15.45 -6.49 -8.65
N HIS A 175 -16.70 -6.03 -8.60
CA HIS A 175 -17.48 -5.58 -9.75
C HIS A 175 -17.82 -4.09 -9.60
N GLN A 176 -17.74 -3.33 -10.68
CA GLN A 176 -18.23 -1.95 -10.74
C GLN A 176 -19.26 -1.84 -11.86
N GLY A 177 -20.49 -1.45 -11.54
CA GLY A 177 -21.58 -1.36 -12.54
C GLY A 177 -21.82 -2.67 -13.30
N GLY A 178 -21.61 -3.81 -12.65
CA GLY A 178 -21.70 -5.14 -13.26
C GLY A 178 -20.46 -5.59 -14.06
N ARG A 179 -19.41 -4.76 -14.19
CA ARG A 179 -18.15 -5.14 -14.83
C ARG A 179 -17.12 -5.59 -13.81
N ARG A 180 -16.52 -6.77 -14.02
CA ARG A 180 -15.43 -7.29 -13.19
C ARG A 180 -14.14 -6.47 -13.35
N LEU A 181 -13.57 -6.06 -12.22
CA LEU A 181 -12.30 -5.34 -12.16
C LEU A 181 -11.12 -6.31 -11.98
N SER A 182 -9.97 -5.95 -12.56
CA SER A 182 -8.68 -6.60 -12.31
C SER A 182 -7.93 -5.83 -11.23
N LEU A 183 -7.52 -6.50 -10.15
CA LEU A 183 -6.82 -5.87 -9.04
C LEU A 183 -5.28 -5.92 -9.22
N PRO A 184 -4.54 -4.93 -8.70
CA PRO A 184 -5.02 -3.72 -8.01
C PRO A 184 -5.74 -2.74 -8.96
N HIS A 185 -6.71 -1.98 -8.46
CA HIS A 185 -7.49 -1.03 -9.24
C HIS A 185 -7.84 0.22 -8.44
N THR A 186 -7.96 1.36 -9.14
CA THR A 186 -8.43 2.63 -8.54
C THR A 186 -9.72 3.04 -9.20
N VAL A 187 -10.75 3.29 -8.40
CA VAL A 187 -12.03 3.86 -8.81
C VAL A 187 -12.18 5.22 -8.13
N GLY A 188 -12.09 6.31 -8.91
CA GLY A 188 -12.09 7.66 -8.36
C GLY A 188 -11.00 7.85 -7.29
N GLY A 189 -11.40 8.17 -6.06
CA GLY A 189 -10.53 8.30 -4.89
C GLY A 189 -10.36 7.03 -4.05
N VAL A 190 -10.70 5.86 -4.60
CA VAL A 190 -10.76 4.60 -3.86
C VAL A 190 -9.85 3.58 -4.52
N PHE A 191 -8.84 3.15 -3.78
CA PHE A 191 -7.89 2.14 -4.24
C PHE A 191 -8.24 0.78 -3.63
N ILE A 192 -8.23 -0.25 -4.47
CA ILE A 192 -8.61 -1.62 -4.11
C ILE A 192 -7.48 -2.57 -4.53
N GLU A 193 -7.03 -3.41 -3.61
CA GLU A 193 -6.09 -4.49 -3.93
C GLU A 193 -6.38 -5.78 -3.17
N ARG A 194 -5.71 -6.85 -3.58
CA ARG A 194 -5.69 -8.10 -2.84
C ARG A 194 -4.33 -8.26 -2.18
N LEU A 195 -4.34 -8.59 -0.90
CA LEU A 195 -3.14 -8.96 -0.14
C LEU A 195 -3.45 -10.17 0.73
N ALA A 196 -2.69 -11.26 0.56
CA ALA A 196 -2.96 -12.55 1.20
C ALA A 196 -4.43 -12.97 0.98
N ASP A 197 -5.13 -13.28 2.07
CA ASP A 197 -6.53 -13.68 2.09
C ASP A 197 -7.48 -12.48 2.28
N TYR A 198 -7.02 -11.27 1.96
CA TYR A 198 -7.79 -10.05 2.14
C TYR A 198 -7.97 -9.26 0.83
N LEU A 199 -9.16 -8.69 0.67
CA LEU A 199 -9.36 -7.51 -0.17
C LEU A 199 -9.23 -6.26 0.69
N LEU A 200 -8.36 -5.37 0.27
CA LEU A 200 -8.07 -4.11 0.95
C LEU A 200 -8.61 -2.95 0.14
N VAL A 201 -9.32 -2.06 0.82
CA VAL A 201 -9.86 -0.83 0.26
C VAL A 201 -9.29 0.33 1.05
N LYS A 202 -8.66 1.28 0.36
CA LYS A 202 -8.22 2.55 0.93
C LYS A 202 -8.94 3.68 0.24
N SER A 203 -9.57 4.53 1.03
CA SER A 203 -10.38 5.63 0.56
C SER A 203 -9.76 6.96 0.94
N VAL A 204 -9.80 7.94 0.03
CA VAL A 204 -9.48 9.35 0.38
C VAL A 204 -10.55 9.98 1.28
N PHE A 205 -11.70 9.33 1.47
CA PHE A 205 -12.81 9.77 2.35
C PHE A 205 -12.62 9.33 3.80
N GLY A 206 -11.38 9.09 4.24
CA GLY A 206 -11.06 8.95 5.66
C GLY A 206 -11.25 7.57 6.27
N PHE A 207 -11.38 6.50 5.48
CA PHE A 207 -11.46 5.13 6.00
C PHE A 207 -10.63 4.12 5.18
N SER A 208 -10.27 3.03 5.85
CA SER A 208 -9.74 1.81 5.22
C SER A 208 -10.60 0.62 5.60
N LEU A 209 -10.79 -0.30 4.66
CA LEU A 209 -11.56 -1.53 4.87
C LEU A 209 -10.72 -2.75 4.49
N ALA A 210 -10.78 -3.78 5.32
CA ALA A 210 -10.26 -5.10 5.03
C ALA A 210 -11.42 -6.12 5.03
N TRP A 211 -11.51 -6.91 3.97
CA TRP A 211 -12.49 -7.98 3.79
C TRP A 211 -11.77 -9.31 3.69
N ASP A 212 -12.11 -10.27 4.54
CA ASP A 212 -11.41 -11.57 4.63
C ASP A 212 -11.80 -12.59 3.54
N GLY A 213 -12.59 -12.17 2.56
CA GLY A 213 -13.05 -13.04 1.48
C GLY A 213 -14.26 -13.90 1.81
N GLY A 214 -14.72 -13.96 3.06
CA GLY A 214 -15.78 -14.86 3.49
C GLY A 214 -16.86 -14.20 4.33
N SER A 215 -16.49 -13.74 5.53
CA SER A 215 -17.45 -13.23 6.51
C SER A 215 -16.98 -11.99 7.27
N GLY A 216 -15.67 -11.81 7.47
CA GLY A 216 -15.08 -10.76 8.28
C GLY A 216 -14.91 -9.45 7.51
N VAL A 217 -15.50 -8.37 8.04
CA VAL A 217 -15.38 -6.99 7.57
C VAL A 217 -14.75 -6.16 8.69
N TYR A 218 -13.64 -5.50 8.38
CA TYR A 218 -12.94 -4.63 9.33
C TYR A 218 -12.79 -3.25 8.73
N LEU A 219 -13.53 -2.29 9.27
CA LEU A 219 -13.54 -0.92 8.78
C LEU A 219 -12.89 -0.03 9.85
N LYS A 220 -11.78 0.61 9.48
CA LYS A 220 -11.06 1.53 10.36
C LYS A 220 -11.18 2.95 9.86
N MET A 221 -11.67 3.83 10.72
CA MET A 221 -11.74 5.28 10.45
C MET A 221 -10.39 5.94 10.76
N SER A 222 -10.10 7.02 10.04
CA SER A 222 -9.03 7.94 10.40
C SER A 222 -9.51 8.88 11.52
N GLU A 223 -8.61 9.25 12.43
CA GLU A 223 -8.93 10.12 13.58
C GLU A 223 -9.52 11.48 13.15
N GLU A 224 -9.14 11.99 11.96
CA GLU A 224 -9.68 13.23 11.40
C GLU A 224 -11.20 13.19 11.15
N HIS A 225 -11.78 12.00 11.08
CA HIS A 225 -13.20 11.76 10.81
C HIS A 225 -13.98 11.31 12.06
N GLN A 226 -13.45 11.57 13.26
CA GLN A 226 -14.14 11.30 14.52
C GLN A 226 -15.53 11.97 14.55
N GLY A 227 -16.55 11.21 14.95
CA GLY A 227 -17.94 11.68 15.02
C GLY A 227 -18.66 11.86 13.68
N ALA A 228 -17.99 11.61 12.55
CA ALA A 228 -18.58 11.72 11.22
C ALA A 228 -19.45 10.51 10.79
N PRO A 229 -19.06 9.24 11.05
CA PRO A 229 -19.83 8.11 10.55
C PRO A 229 -21.16 7.95 11.30
N CYS A 230 -22.13 7.30 10.68
CA CYS A 230 -23.23 6.65 11.37
C CYS A 230 -23.65 5.36 10.65
N GLY A 231 -24.41 4.48 11.29
CA GLY A 231 -24.75 3.15 10.79
C GLY A 231 -24.63 2.09 11.89
N LEU A 232 -24.59 0.81 11.50
CA LEU A 232 -24.38 -0.29 12.47
C LEU A 232 -23.03 -0.21 13.21
N CYS A 233 -22.03 0.48 12.64
CA CYS A 233 -20.75 0.71 13.29
C CYS A 233 -20.76 1.79 14.39
N GLY A 234 -21.90 2.43 14.67
CA GLY A 234 -21.97 3.55 15.61
C GLY A 234 -21.43 4.85 15.02
N ASN A 235 -21.07 5.80 15.89
CA ASN A 235 -20.76 7.18 15.48
C ASN A 235 -19.28 7.58 15.60
N PHE A 236 -18.44 6.70 16.16
CA PHE A 236 -16.99 6.91 16.32
C PHE A 236 -16.65 8.21 17.07
N ASN A 237 -17.27 8.44 18.23
CA ASN A 237 -17.03 9.63 19.05
C ASN A 237 -16.29 9.32 20.37
N HIS A 238 -15.89 8.05 20.57
CA HIS A 238 -15.28 7.49 21.79
C HIS A 238 -16.25 7.30 22.96
N LEU A 239 -17.55 7.34 22.72
CA LEU A 239 -18.61 7.16 23.72
C LEU A 239 -19.51 5.99 23.35
N ALA A 240 -19.06 4.79 23.72
CA ALA A 240 -19.79 3.54 23.50
C ALA A 240 -21.29 3.57 23.90
N GLY A 241 -21.67 4.38 24.89
CA GLY A 241 -23.06 4.48 25.35
C GLY A 241 -24.04 5.07 24.34
N ASP A 242 -23.61 5.78 23.30
CA ASP A 242 -24.50 6.37 22.29
C ASP A 242 -24.39 5.73 20.90
N ASP A 243 -23.61 4.66 20.77
CA ASP A 243 -23.38 3.96 19.50
C ASP A 243 -24.65 3.32 18.93
N LEU A 244 -25.55 2.85 19.80
CA LEU A 244 -26.85 2.29 19.40
C LEU A 244 -27.87 3.42 19.14
N THR A 245 -27.55 4.27 18.17
CA THR A 245 -28.41 5.35 17.68
C THR A 245 -29.06 4.96 16.36
N THR A 246 -30.40 4.89 16.34
CA THR A 246 -31.18 4.54 15.15
C THR A 246 -30.95 5.52 13.99
N SER A 247 -31.33 5.13 12.77
CA SER A 247 -31.29 6.00 11.57
C SER A 247 -32.11 7.29 11.69
N ARG A 248 -32.98 7.41 12.70
CA ARG A 248 -33.75 8.63 13.02
C ARG A 248 -33.11 9.49 14.12
N GLY A 249 -31.91 9.13 14.59
CA GLY A 249 -31.22 9.84 15.67
C GLY A 249 -31.75 9.54 17.06
N ILE A 250 -32.50 8.46 17.24
CA ILE A 250 -33.03 8.04 18.55
C ILE A 250 -32.09 6.98 19.14
N ARG A 251 -31.57 7.25 20.33
CA ARG A 251 -30.77 6.29 21.11
C ARG A 251 -31.65 5.19 21.69
N THR A 252 -31.16 3.95 21.66
CA THR A 252 -31.81 2.77 22.25
C THR A 252 -30.77 1.85 22.86
N ASP A 253 -31.17 1.01 23.80
CA ASP A 253 -30.32 -0.08 24.33
C ASP A 253 -30.69 -1.45 23.70
N GLU A 254 -31.71 -1.48 22.82
CA GLU A 254 -32.20 -2.69 22.16
C GLU A 254 -31.55 -2.88 20.76
N PRO A 255 -30.75 -3.94 20.54
CA PRO A 255 -30.07 -4.18 19.27
C PRO A 255 -31.03 -4.32 18.08
N ALA A 256 -32.18 -4.95 18.28
CA ALA A 256 -33.18 -5.12 17.21
C ALA A 256 -33.74 -3.77 16.75
N VAL A 257 -34.17 -2.90 17.67
CA VAL A 257 -34.68 -1.56 17.32
C VAL A 257 -33.61 -0.74 16.59
N PHE A 258 -32.37 -0.80 17.08
CA PHE A 258 -31.23 -0.14 16.45
C PHE A 258 -30.99 -0.65 15.02
N ALA A 259 -30.74 -1.96 14.86
CA ALA A 259 -30.27 -2.51 13.59
C ALA A 259 -31.37 -2.60 12.53
N ASN A 260 -32.63 -2.86 12.91
CA ASN A 260 -33.77 -2.78 11.98
C ASN A 260 -33.88 -1.38 11.33
N SER A 261 -33.54 -0.32 12.07
CA SER A 261 -33.60 1.05 11.55
C SER A 261 -32.57 1.33 10.44
N TRP A 262 -31.53 0.50 10.33
CA TRP A 262 -30.46 0.58 9.34
C TRP A 262 -30.61 -0.42 8.18
N ALA A 263 -31.75 -1.11 8.09
CA ALA A 263 -32.04 -2.05 7.01
C ALA A 263 -32.21 -1.35 5.65
N VAL A 264 -31.81 -2.03 4.59
CA VAL A 264 -31.87 -1.55 3.20
C VAL A 264 -32.69 -2.52 2.35
N ASP A 265 -33.77 -2.02 1.75
CA ASP A 265 -34.58 -2.76 0.80
C ASP A 265 -33.99 -2.70 -0.61
N LEU A 266 -33.65 -3.85 -1.18
CA LEU A 266 -33.12 -3.94 -2.54
C LEU A 266 -34.26 -4.04 -3.58
N PRO A 267 -34.17 -3.36 -4.75
CA PRO A 267 -35.28 -3.26 -5.72
C PRO A 267 -35.80 -4.60 -6.28
N HIS A 268 -34.99 -5.65 -6.24
CA HIS A 268 -35.30 -6.97 -6.82
C HIS A 268 -35.44 -8.06 -5.75
N GLU A 269 -35.58 -7.67 -4.49
CA GLU A 269 -35.74 -8.60 -3.38
C GLU A 269 -37.01 -8.29 -2.56
N ARG A 270 -37.44 -9.26 -1.74
CA ARG A 270 -38.51 -9.02 -0.78
C ARG A 270 -38.04 -7.99 0.25
N ALA A 271 -38.95 -7.17 0.78
CA ALA A 271 -38.63 -6.26 1.86
C ALA A 271 -37.93 -7.00 3.02
N CYS A 272 -37.02 -6.31 3.70
CA CYS A 272 -36.26 -6.91 4.77
C CYS A 272 -37.17 -7.29 5.95
N PRO A 273 -37.12 -8.56 6.41
CA PRO A 273 -37.88 -8.96 7.58
C PRO A 273 -37.31 -8.24 8.81
N SER A 274 -38.19 -7.60 9.58
CA SER A 274 -37.82 -7.01 10.86
C SER A 274 -37.58 -8.13 11.88
N VAL A 275 -36.49 -8.04 12.63
CA VAL A 275 -36.25 -8.87 13.81
C VAL A 275 -37.08 -8.31 14.97
N ASP A 276 -37.76 -9.16 15.74
CA ASP A 276 -38.55 -8.72 16.90
C ASP A 276 -37.64 -8.21 18.03
N SER A 277 -38.14 -7.31 18.88
CA SER A 277 -37.35 -6.76 20.00
C SER A 277 -37.03 -7.79 21.09
N ASP A 278 -37.88 -8.80 21.23
CA ASP A 278 -37.78 -9.89 22.20
C ASP A 278 -37.16 -11.17 21.62
N PHE A 279 -36.43 -11.04 20.50
CA PHE A 279 -35.77 -12.19 19.88
C PHE A 279 -34.82 -12.89 20.86
N ASN A 280 -34.89 -14.21 20.89
CA ASN A 280 -34.00 -15.02 21.71
C ASN A 280 -32.65 -15.20 21.03
N GLY A 281 -31.60 -15.45 21.83
CA GLY A 281 -30.32 -15.90 21.32
C GLY A 281 -30.43 -17.26 20.58
N PRO A 282 -29.38 -17.67 19.86
CA PRO A 282 -29.44 -18.86 19.02
C PRO A 282 -29.49 -20.19 19.80
N CYS A 283 -29.12 -20.20 21.08
CA CYS A 283 -29.12 -21.42 21.90
C CYS A 283 -30.55 -21.89 22.21
N HIS A 284 -30.82 -23.18 21.98
CA HIS A 284 -32.14 -23.78 22.19
C HIS A 284 -32.37 -24.23 23.65
N SER A 285 -31.31 -24.57 24.37
CA SER A 285 -31.37 -25.01 25.77
C SER A 285 -30.21 -24.46 26.60
N GLU A 286 -30.36 -24.48 27.93
CA GLU A 286 -29.28 -24.14 28.87
C GLU A 286 -28.08 -25.09 28.75
N SER A 287 -28.34 -26.38 28.46
CA SER A 287 -27.27 -27.38 28.30
C SER A 287 -26.39 -27.06 27.09
N ASP A 288 -26.99 -26.72 25.95
CA ASP A 288 -26.23 -26.37 24.74
C ASP A 288 -25.37 -25.12 24.99
N MET A 289 -25.92 -24.16 25.74
CA MET A 289 -25.21 -22.95 26.13
C MET A 289 -24.04 -23.24 27.07
N ASP A 290 -24.23 -24.09 28.09
CA ASP A 290 -23.17 -24.48 29.03
C ASP A 290 -22.01 -25.21 28.32
N ASP A 291 -22.34 -26.15 27.42
CA ASP A 291 -21.35 -26.88 26.62
C ASP A 291 -20.55 -25.92 25.71
N ALA A 292 -21.25 -24.98 25.05
CA ALA A 292 -20.62 -23.95 24.24
C ALA A 292 -19.74 -22.99 25.07
N ILE A 293 -20.19 -22.58 26.26
CA ILE A 293 -19.40 -21.75 27.18
C ILE A 293 -18.12 -22.46 27.60
N GLU A 294 -18.20 -23.75 27.94
CA GLU A 294 -17.02 -24.54 28.29
C GLU A 294 -15.97 -24.48 27.17
N LYS A 295 -16.38 -24.73 25.93
CA LYS A 295 -15.49 -24.71 24.76
C LYS A 295 -14.93 -23.31 24.48
N CYS A 296 -15.80 -22.29 24.47
CA CYS A 296 -15.43 -20.90 24.17
C CYS A 296 -14.58 -20.23 25.25
N SER A 297 -14.62 -20.75 26.49
CA SER A 297 -13.77 -20.26 27.59
C SER A 297 -12.27 -20.39 27.29
N ALA A 298 -11.88 -21.17 26.28
CA ALA A 298 -10.51 -21.25 25.78
C ALA A 298 -9.88 -19.88 25.50
N LEU A 299 -10.66 -18.89 25.02
CA LEU A 299 -10.20 -17.52 24.77
C LEU A 299 -9.73 -16.78 26.04
N LEU A 300 -10.10 -17.25 27.22
CA LEU A 300 -9.71 -16.67 28.51
C LEU A 300 -8.38 -17.21 29.05
N PHE A 301 -7.74 -18.15 28.35
CA PHE A 301 -6.53 -18.82 28.81
C PHE A 301 -5.37 -18.69 27.81
N PHE A 302 -4.21 -19.27 28.16
CA PHE A 302 -3.07 -19.35 27.25
C PHE A 302 -3.47 -20.08 25.95
N PRO A 303 -3.09 -19.60 24.76
CA PRO A 303 -2.09 -18.56 24.46
C PRO A 303 -2.62 -17.11 24.39
N PHE A 304 -3.91 -16.88 24.57
CA PHE A 304 -4.58 -15.60 24.31
C PHE A 304 -4.34 -14.50 25.35
N LEU A 305 -3.79 -14.88 26.52
CA LEU A 305 -3.49 -13.98 27.65
C LEU A 305 -2.68 -12.73 27.25
N SER A 306 -1.82 -12.82 26.23
CA SER A 306 -0.97 -11.70 25.81
C SER A 306 -1.73 -10.52 25.21
N CYS A 307 -3.00 -10.70 24.84
CA CYS A 307 -3.81 -9.67 24.20
C CYS A 307 -4.95 -9.13 25.09
N HIS A 308 -5.26 -9.78 26.21
CA HIS A 308 -6.43 -9.42 27.06
C HIS A 308 -6.44 -7.99 27.57
N GLU A 309 -5.28 -7.35 27.75
CA GLU A 309 -5.20 -5.94 28.16
C GLU A 309 -5.67 -4.98 27.05
N ASN A 310 -5.58 -5.40 25.80
CA ASN A 310 -5.70 -4.55 24.62
C ASN A 310 -7.02 -4.78 23.90
N ILE A 311 -7.45 -6.05 23.82
CA ILE A 311 -8.77 -6.47 23.34
C ILE A 311 -9.42 -7.32 24.43
N ASP A 312 -10.61 -6.92 24.87
CA ASP A 312 -11.41 -7.71 25.81
C ASP A 312 -11.87 -9.02 25.14
N PRO A 313 -11.58 -10.20 25.70
CA PRO A 313 -12.01 -11.47 25.13
C PRO A 313 -13.51 -11.73 25.27
N ASN A 314 -14.22 -11.07 26.19
CA ASN A 314 -15.60 -11.42 26.53
C ASN A 314 -16.59 -11.27 25.35
N PRO A 315 -16.55 -10.21 24.52
CA PRO A 315 -17.34 -10.13 23.28
C PRO A 315 -17.14 -11.34 22.34
N PHE A 316 -15.90 -11.83 22.23
CA PHE A 316 -15.55 -12.95 21.35
C PHE A 316 -15.94 -14.30 21.96
N VAL A 317 -15.93 -14.43 23.28
CA VAL A 317 -16.54 -15.57 23.98
C VAL A 317 -18.05 -15.60 23.71
N ALA A 318 -18.72 -14.44 23.82
CA ALA A 318 -20.16 -14.34 23.57
C ALA A 318 -20.55 -14.67 22.11
N SER A 319 -19.77 -14.21 21.13
CA SER A 319 -19.99 -14.58 19.73
C SER A 319 -19.72 -16.06 19.49
N CYS A 320 -18.64 -16.61 20.05
CA CYS A 320 -18.30 -18.03 19.95
C CYS A 320 -19.45 -18.91 20.47
N VAL A 321 -20.02 -18.58 21.64
CA VAL A 321 -21.14 -19.33 22.21
C VAL A 321 -22.35 -19.26 21.28
N SER A 322 -22.63 -18.07 20.75
CA SER A 322 -23.73 -17.87 19.81
C SER A 322 -23.57 -18.72 18.54
N ASP A 323 -22.36 -18.80 18.01
CA ASP A 323 -22.04 -19.56 16.80
C ASP A 323 -22.12 -21.07 17.03
N LEU A 324 -21.57 -21.58 18.12
CA LEU A 324 -21.63 -23.02 18.46
C LEU A 324 -23.04 -23.49 18.76
N CYS A 325 -23.89 -22.61 19.28
CA CYS A 325 -25.31 -22.89 19.44
C CYS A 325 -26.06 -23.06 18.10
N ILE A 326 -25.54 -22.50 17.00
CA ILE A 326 -26.09 -22.69 15.65
C ILE A 326 -25.47 -23.95 15.01
N SER A 327 -24.15 -24.10 15.12
CA SER A 327 -23.39 -25.21 14.53
C SER A 327 -22.23 -25.60 15.45
N ASP A 328 -22.42 -26.66 16.23
CA ASP A 328 -21.37 -27.20 17.10
C ASP A 328 -20.43 -28.11 16.30
N ASP A 329 -19.48 -27.46 15.62
CA ASP A 329 -18.43 -28.12 14.88
C ASP A 329 -17.06 -27.44 15.09
N GLU A 330 -15.99 -28.15 14.75
CA GLU A 330 -14.62 -27.65 14.94
C GLU A 330 -14.30 -26.45 14.04
N GLU A 331 -14.85 -26.39 12.83
CA GLU A 331 -14.60 -25.28 11.90
C GLU A 331 -15.17 -23.98 12.48
N THR A 332 -16.41 -24.02 12.98
CA THR A 332 -17.08 -22.89 13.66
C THR A 332 -16.30 -22.44 14.89
N PHE A 333 -15.83 -23.38 15.73
CA PHE A 333 -14.98 -23.04 16.88
C PHE A 333 -13.67 -22.36 16.47
N CYS A 334 -12.98 -22.92 15.48
CA CYS A 334 -11.71 -22.37 14.98
C CYS A 334 -11.89 -20.97 14.38
N ARG A 335 -13.00 -20.71 13.68
CA ARG A 335 -13.34 -19.38 13.18
C ARG A 335 -13.49 -18.37 14.32
N ALA A 336 -14.16 -18.73 15.42
CA ALA A 336 -14.27 -17.84 16.58
C ALA A 336 -12.91 -17.49 17.20
N LEU A 337 -11.98 -18.47 17.28
CA LEU A 337 -10.61 -18.21 17.72
C LEU A 337 -9.86 -17.26 16.77
N VAL A 338 -10.02 -17.47 15.46
CA VAL A 338 -9.43 -16.60 14.42
C VAL A 338 -9.89 -15.16 14.59
N GLU A 339 -11.18 -14.90 14.77
CA GLU A 339 -11.72 -13.53 14.92
C GLU A 339 -11.11 -12.78 16.11
N TYR A 340 -10.93 -13.44 17.26
CA TYR A 340 -10.23 -12.83 18.39
C TYR A 340 -8.76 -12.53 18.08
N THR A 341 -8.03 -13.48 17.48
CA THR A 341 -6.63 -13.27 17.12
C THR A 341 -6.43 -12.19 16.05
N ARG A 342 -7.38 -12.04 15.13
CA ARG A 342 -7.42 -10.94 14.15
C ARG A 342 -7.62 -9.60 14.84
N ALA A 343 -8.57 -9.52 15.77
CA ALA A 343 -8.78 -8.31 16.54
C ALA A 343 -7.48 -7.86 17.24
N CYS A 344 -6.73 -8.81 17.82
CA CYS A 344 -5.41 -8.58 18.41
C CYS A 344 -4.34 -8.13 17.40
N SER A 345 -4.23 -8.80 16.25
CA SER A 345 -3.26 -8.46 15.20
C SER A 345 -3.51 -7.08 14.60
N HIS A 346 -4.78 -6.72 14.39
CA HIS A 346 -5.18 -5.44 13.80
C HIS A 346 -4.73 -4.23 14.63
N VAL A 347 -4.65 -4.39 15.97
CA VAL A 347 -4.24 -3.34 16.91
C VAL A 347 -2.76 -3.48 17.34
N GLY A 348 -2.00 -4.38 16.71
CA GLY A 348 -0.55 -4.49 16.88
C GLY A 348 -0.06 -5.51 17.91
N TYR A 349 -0.93 -6.35 18.44
CA TYR A 349 -0.58 -7.36 19.44
C TYR A 349 -0.90 -8.79 18.98
N PRO A 350 -0.29 -9.26 17.86
CA PRO A 350 -0.60 -10.56 17.30
C PRO A 350 -0.30 -11.69 18.30
N VAL A 351 -1.27 -12.60 18.48
CA VAL A 351 -1.07 -13.82 19.27
C VAL A 351 -0.32 -14.82 18.39
N ARG A 352 0.98 -14.97 18.62
CA ARG A 352 1.84 -15.80 17.75
C ARG A 352 1.72 -17.29 18.07
N GLU A 353 1.76 -18.12 17.02
CA GLU A 353 1.84 -19.58 17.14
C GLU A 353 0.70 -20.19 17.96
N TRP A 354 -0.47 -19.53 18.03
CA TRP A 354 -1.59 -20.02 18.84
C TRP A 354 -2.15 -21.34 18.33
N ARG A 355 -2.07 -21.58 17.01
CA ARG A 355 -2.48 -22.82 16.34
C ARG A 355 -1.71 -24.05 16.83
N ASP A 356 -0.51 -23.89 17.39
CA ASP A 356 0.21 -25.01 18.03
C ASP A 356 -0.56 -25.59 19.23
N SER A 357 -1.36 -24.76 19.91
CA SER A 357 -2.21 -25.18 21.04
C SER A 357 -3.55 -25.74 20.58
N PHE A 358 -3.94 -25.51 19.32
CA PHE A 358 -5.20 -25.95 18.71
C PHE A 358 -4.96 -26.57 17.32
N PRO A 359 -4.38 -27.79 17.24
CA PRO A 359 -4.00 -28.39 15.96
C PRO A 359 -5.17 -28.68 15.01
N SER A 360 -6.40 -28.80 15.52
CA SER A 360 -7.62 -28.91 14.69
C SER A 360 -7.90 -27.63 13.90
N CYS A 361 -7.44 -26.49 14.41
CA CYS A 361 -7.54 -25.18 13.79
C CYS A 361 -6.30 -24.87 12.96
N ASN A 362 -5.77 -25.79 12.16
CA ASN A 362 -4.65 -25.48 11.27
C ASN A 362 -5.15 -25.24 9.85
N ASP A 363 -5.14 -23.98 9.41
CA ASP A 363 -5.50 -23.61 8.05
C ASP A 363 -4.35 -23.94 7.10
N GLY A 364 -4.61 -24.80 6.12
CA GLY A 364 -3.63 -25.15 5.10
C GLY A 364 -3.44 -24.03 4.10
N CYS A 365 -2.18 -23.64 3.84
CA CYS A 365 -1.83 -22.82 2.69
C CYS A 365 -1.50 -23.71 1.48
N GLU A 366 -1.65 -23.17 0.26
CA GLU A 366 -1.08 -23.82 -0.93
C GLU A 366 0.43 -24.01 -0.76
N GLU A 367 1.02 -25.02 -1.42
CA GLU A 367 2.41 -25.47 -1.17
C GLU A 367 3.49 -24.37 -1.22
N SER A 368 3.24 -23.25 -1.91
CA SER A 368 4.18 -22.13 -2.07
C SER A 368 4.08 -21.05 -0.98
N PHE A 369 3.09 -21.14 -0.09
CA PHE A 369 2.80 -20.15 0.93
C PHE A 369 2.88 -20.74 2.34
N VAL A 370 3.07 -19.87 3.32
CA VAL A 370 3.05 -20.20 4.75
C VAL A 370 2.05 -19.31 5.47
N TYR A 371 1.32 -19.90 6.41
CA TYR A 371 0.39 -19.15 7.24
C TYR A 371 1.17 -18.24 8.20
N ARG A 372 0.71 -17.00 8.37
CA ARG A 372 1.28 -16.05 9.33
C ARG A 372 0.16 -15.36 10.10
N ASP A 373 0.37 -15.17 11.40
CA ASP A 373 -0.57 -14.44 12.26
C ASP A 373 -0.53 -12.91 12.05
N CYS A 374 0.52 -12.41 11.38
CA CYS A 374 0.76 -10.98 11.18
C CYS A 374 1.69 -10.73 9.97
N ILE A 375 1.09 -10.28 8.87
CA ILE A 375 1.68 -9.87 7.61
C ILE A 375 1.52 -8.36 7.52
N SER A 376 2.62 -7.66 7.24
CA SER A 376 2.57 -6.21 7.00
C SER A 376 1.55 -5.90 5.91
N CYS A 377 0.66 -4.92 6.15
CA CYS A 377 -0.24 -4.37 5.12
C CYS A 377 0.53 -3.67 3.99
N CYS A 378 1.81 -3.40 4.23
CA CYS A 378 2.79 -2.88 3.29
C CYS A 378 3.95 -3.88 3.14
N PRO A 379 3.76 -5.04 2.49
CA PRO A 379 4.86 -5.94 2.27
C PRO A 379 5.81 -5.41 1.19
N PRO A 380 7.11 -5.75 1.26
CA PRO A 380 8.05 -5.41 0.19
C PRO A 380 7.63 -6.08 -1.12
N THR A 381 7.65 -5.30 -2.20
CA THR A 381 7.41 -5.76 -3.57
C THR A 381 8.63 -5.49 -4.44
N CYS A 382 8.68 -6.04 -5.66
CA CYS A 382 9.80 -5.77 -6.58
C CYS A 382 9.94 -4.30 -6.98
N THR A 383 8.86 -3.54 -6.87
CA THR A 383 8.85 -2.10 -7.13
C THR A 383 8.98 -1.36 -5.81
N PHE A 384 10.12 -0.69 -5.59
CA PHE A 384 10.38 0.12 -4.39
C PHE A 384 9.41 1.29 -4.19
N GLU A 385 8.59 1.62 -5.20
CA GLU A 385 7.68 2.78 -5.23
C GLU A 385 6.21 2.39 -5.16
N LYS A 386 5.88 1.35 -4.41
CA LYS A 386 4.47 1.19 -4.04
C LYS A 386 4.21 2.14 -2.88
N GLU A 387 3.41 3.19 -3.11
CA GLU A 387 2.65 3.79 -2.02
C GLU A 387 1.83 2.65 -1.42
N CYS A 388 2.33 2.12 -0.32
CA CYS A 388 1.64 1.06 0.33
C CYS A 388 0.25 1.54 0.71
N LEU A 389 -0.74 0.67 0.51
CA LEU A 389 -1.92 0.74 1.32
C LEU A 389 -1.50 0.40 2.74
N GLY A 390 -0.97 1.39 3.45
CA GLY A 390 -1.24 1.48 4.87
C GLY A 390 -2.75 1.53 4.98
N THR A 391 -3.39 0.36 5.01
CA THR A 391 -4.59 0.18 5.81
C THR A 391 -4.21 0.68 7.18
N ASN A 392 -5.09 1.42 7.84
CA ASN A 392 -4.75 1.91 9.16
C ASN A 392 -4.61 0.72 10.16
N LEU A 393 -4.96 -0.51 9.77
CA LEU A 393 -4.68 -1.75 10.50
C LEU A 393 -3.17 -2.04 10.56
N HIS A 394 -2.71 -2.56 11.70
CA HIS A 394 -1.29 -2.84 11.93
C HIS A 394 -0.75 -3.98 11.06
N CYS A 395 -1.43 -5.13 11.04
CA CYS A 395 -1.10 -6.26 10.17
C CYS A 395 -2.30 -7.18 9.97
N LEU A 396 -2.21 -8.08 8.98
CA LEU A 396 -3.25 -9.05 8.62
C LEU A 396 -2.72 -10.47 8.81
N ASP A 397 -3.57 -11.42 9.15
CA ASP A 397 -3.23 -12.84 9.12
C ASP A 397 -3.39 -13.43 7.71
N GLY A 398 -3.03 -14.71 7.53
CA GLY A 398 -3.31 -15.47 6.31
C GLY A 398 -2.07 -16.05 5.63
N CYS A 399 -2.26 -16.54 4.41
CA CYS A 399 -1.21 -17.17 3.62
C CYS A 399 -0.32 -16.13 2.91
N TYR A 400 0.98 -16.19 3.17
CA TYR A 400 1.96 -15.29 2.59
C TYR A 400 3.28 -15.99 2.25
N CYS A 401 4.19 -15.26 1.60
CA CYS A 401 5.46 -15.82 1.19
C CYS A 401 6.35 -16.25 2.38
N PRO A 402 7.10 -17.36 2.22
CA PRO A 402 8.16 -17.75 3.14
C PRO A 402 9.24 -16.67 3.31
N ASP A 403 10.00 -16.74 4.41
CA ASP A 403 11.08 -15.80 4.67
C ASP A 403 12.11 -15.79 3.53
N GLY A 404 12.50 -14.59 3.09
CA GLY A 404 13.46 -14.39 2.00
C GLY A 404 12.84 -14.33 0.59
N LEU A 405 11.54 -14.59 0.46
CA LEU A 405 10.77 -14.41 -0.78
C LEU A 405 9.80 -13.23 -0.67
N ILE A 406 9.39 -12.71 -1.82
CA ILE A 406 8.42 -11.61 -1.92
C ILE A 406 7.28 -11.98 -2.85
N LEU A 407 6.10 -11.45 -2.56
CA LEU A 407 4.90 -11.69 -3.36
C LEU A 407 4.94 -10.82 -4.63
N GLN A 408 4.94 -11.45 -5.80
CA GLN A 408 4.89 -10.79 -7.10
C GLN A 408 3.85 -11.49 -7.98
N ASN A 409 2.81 -10.77 -8.42
CA ASN A 409 1.73 -11.31 -9.27
C ASN A 409 1.13 -12.64 -8.77
N GLY A 410 0.97 -12.79 -7.46
CA GLY A 410 0.40 -14.00 -6.85
C GLY A 410 1.36 -15.17 -6.70
N THR A 411 2.66 -15.00 -6.94
CA THR A 411 3.68 -16.03 -6.67
C THR A 411 4.82 -15.48 -5.81
N CYS A 412 5.49 -16.37 -5.08
CA CYS A 412 6.65 -16.01 -4.27
C CYS A 412 7.93 -16.16 -5.08
N ILE A 413 8.65 -15.06 -5.25
CA ILE A 413 9.93 -15.05 -5.97
C ILE A 413 11.04 -14.53 -5.08
N ALA A 414 12.28 -14.90 -5.39
CA ALA A 414 13.44 -14.32 -4.71
C ALA A 414 13.61 -12.86 -5.12
N VAL A 415 14.06 -12.00 -4.21
CA VAL A 415 14.33 -10.57 -4.49
C VAL A 415 15.27 -10.40 -5.70
N SER A 416 16.23 -11.31 -5.88
CA SER A 416 17.15 -11.31 -7.03
C SER A 416 16.45 -11.54 -8.37
N GLN A 417 15.30 -12.21 -8.38
CA GLN A 417 14.50 -12.53 -9.57
C GLN A 417 13.52 -11.42 -9.94
N CYS A 418 13.51 -10.30 -9.21
CA CYS A 418 12.64 -9.18 -9.54
C CYS A 418 12.85 -8.68 -10.97
N PRO A 419 11.76 -8.49 -11.74
CA PRO A 419 11.84 -7.93 -13.07
C PRO A 419 12.16 -6.43 -13.02
N CYS A 420 12.91 -5.95 -14.01
CA CYS A 420 13.23 -4.54 -14.17
C CYS A 420 12.28 -3.90 -15.18
N VAL A 421 11.89 -2.65 -14.95
CA VAL A 421 11.02 -1.91 -15.88
C VAL A 421 11.86 -0.94 -16.70
N TYR A 422 11.66 -0.89 -18.01
CA TYR A 422 12.26 0.09 -18.92
C TYR A 422 11.23 0.55 -19.95
N HIS A 423 11.02 1.87 -20.09
CA HIS A 423 9.93 2.49 -20.87
C HIS A 423 8.56 1.81 -20.68
N GLY A 424 8.20 1.51 -19.43
CA GLY A 424 6.93 0.86 -19.08
C GLY A 424 6.85 -0.63 -19.43
N THR A 425 7.91 -1.21 -20.02
CA THR A 425 7.98 -2.65 -20.32
C THR A 425 8.75 -3.38 -19.23
N SER A 426 8.22 -4.52 -18.78
CA SER A 426 8.83 -5.37 -17.76
C SER A 426 9.77 -6.40 -18.39
N TYR A 427 10.98 -6.52 -17.84
CA TYR A 427 12.04 -7.40 -18.32
C TYR A 427 12.52 -8.33 -17.20
N VAL A 428 12.71 -9.61 -17.55
CA VAL A 428 13.14 -10.63 -16.58
C VAL A 428 14.59 -10.43 -16.12
N GLN A 429 14.94 -11.03 -14.98
CA GLN A 429 16.30 -11.07 -14.48
C GLN A 429 17.29 -11.56 -15.56
N GLY A 430 18.44 -10.91 -15.65
CA GLY A 430 19.51 -11.24 -16.59
C GLY A 430 19.28 -10.70 -18.00
N HIS A 431 18.14 -10.06 -18.27
CA HIS A 431 17.93 -9.42 -19.57
C HIS A 431 18.95 -8.30 -19.79
N VAL A 432 19.46 -8.22 -21.01
CA VAL A 432 20.48 -7.25 -21.43
C VAL A 432 19.84 -6.22 -22.33
N LEU A 433 19.92 -4.95 -21.93
CA LEU A 433 19.54 -3.80 -22.75
C LEU A 433 20.80 -3.06 -23.19
N GLU A 434 20.85 -2.74 -24.48
CA GLU A 434 21.86 -1.85 -25.03
C GLU A 434 21.25 -0.44 -25.13
N GLN A 435 21.79 0.50 -24.35
CA GLN A 435 21.41 1.91 -24.39
C GLN A 435 22.60 2.73 -24.89
N GLY A 436 22.60 3.03 -26.19
CA GLY A 436 23.70 3.73 -26.84
C GLY A 436 25.00 2.95 -26.71
N CYS A 437 25.89 3.38 -25.80
CA CYS A 437 27.16 2.71 -25.54
C CYS A 437 27.21 1.96 -24.20
N SER A 438 26.16 2.01 -23.38
CA SER A 438 26.05 1.27 -22.13
C SER A 438 25.29 -0.04 -22.30
N VAL A 439 25.80 -1.09 -21.67
CA VAL A 439 25.14 -2.40 -21.57
C VAL A 439 24.57 -2.52 -20.17
N CYS A 440 23.26 -2.65 -20.07
CA CYS A 440 22.51 -2.78 -18.83
C CYS A 440 22.01 -4.20 -18.64
N VAL A 441 22.24 -4.78 -17.47
CA VAL A 441 21.74 -6.11 -17.10
C VAL A 441 20.74 -5.97 -15.97
N CYS A 442 19.55 -6.54 -16.13
CA CYS A 442 18.54 -6.54 -15.08
C CYS A 442 18.97 -7.44 -13.91
N MET A 443 19.15 -6.87 -12.72
CA MET A 443 19.50 -7.60 -11.50
C MET A 443 18.63 -7.13 -10.34
N GLY A 444 17.74 -8.01 -9.85
CA GLY A 444 16.94 -7.74 -8.65
C GLY A 444 16.07 -6.48 -8.74
N GLY A 445 15.39 -6.28 -9.88
CA GLY A 445 14.53 -5.11 -10.12
C GLY A 445 15.26 -3.83 -10.51
N VAL A 446 16.60 -3.85 -10.54
CA VAL A 446 17.44 -2.68 -10.87
C VAL A 446 18.25 -2.95 -12.15
N TRP A 447 18.36 -1.94 -13.01
CA TRP A 447 19.26 -1.98 -14.16
C TRP A 447 20.70 -1.71 -13.71
N ASN A 448 21.54 -2.72 -13.81
CA ASN A 448 22.98 -2.59 -13.56
C ASN A 448 23.70 -2.35 -14.89
N CYS A 449 24.05 -1.10 -15.16
CA CYS A 449 24.63 -0.65 -16.42
C CYS A 449 26.14 -0.46 -16.34
N THR A 450 26.85 -0.75 -17.42
CA THR A 450 28.26 -0.38 -17.56
C THR A 450 28.42 1.13 -17.51
N GLU A 451 29.34 1.62 -16.66
CA GLU A 451 29.79 3.01 -16.64
C GLU A 451 30.66 3.27 -17.87
N ASN A 452 30.03 3.68 -18.98
CA ASN A 452 30.74 4.07 -20.19
C ASN A 452 30.64 5.58 -20.42
N ASN A 453 31.73 6.17 -20.92
CA ASN A 453 31.80 7.58 -21.32
C ASN A 453 31.02 7.82 -22.63
N CYS A 454 29.71 7.61 -22.62
CA CYS A 454 28.88 7.73 -23.80
C CYS A 454 28.65 9.18 -24.20
N THR A 455 28.72 9.44 -25.50
CA THR A 455 28.12 10.64 -26.07
C THR A 455 26.61 10.47 -26.06
N VAL A 456 25.88 11.41 -25.46
CA VAL A 456 24.41 11.43 -25.47
C VAL A 456 23.89 12.44 -26.47
N GLU A 457 22.64 12.28 -26.90
CA GLU A 457 21.98 13.15 -27.87
C GLU A 457 20.66 13.66 -27.30
N CYS A 458 20.52 14.98 -27.29
CA CYS A 458 19.23 15.65 -27.18
C CYS A 458 18.79 16.07 -28.58
N SER A 459 17.51 15.92 -28.89
CA SER A 459 17.00 16.25 -30.21
C SER A 459 15.78 17.15 -30.16
N VAL A 460 15.66 18.03 -31.16
CA VAL A 460 14.44 18.77 -31.48
C VAL A 460 14.04 18.37 -32.89
N VAL A 461 12.83 17.84 -33.06
CA VAL A 461 12.34 17.33 -34.35
C VAL A 461 10.99 17.95 -34.67
N GLY A 462 10.75 18.26 -35.95
CA GLY A 462 9.50 18.91 -36.38
C GLY A 462 9.31 20.28 -35.74
N ASP A 463 10.42 21.00 -35.53
CA ASP A 463 10.55 22.27 -34.83
C ASP A 463 10.20 22.25 -33.33
N MET A 464 9.31 21.40 -32.83
CA MET A 464 8.69 21.55 -31.50
C MET A 464 8.85 20.35 -30.55
N PHE A 465 9.15 19.16 -31.07
CA PHE A 465 9.26 17.94 -30.25
C PHE A 465 10.67 17.81 -29.71
N VAL A 466 10.83 17.91 -28.40
CA VAL A 466 12.11 17.79 -27.72
C VAL A 466 12.21 16.39 -27.09
N THR A 467 13.35 15.74 -27.29
CA THR A 467 13.79 14.55 -26.55
C THR A 467 15.04 14.94 -25.76
N THR A 468 14.97 14.85 -24.42
CA THR A 468 16.08 15.17 -23.51
C THR A 468 17.25 14.19 -23.65
N PHE A 469 18.39 14.50 -23.05
CA PHE A 469 19.55 13.60 -23.00
C PHE A 469 19.21 12.25 -22.34
N ASP A 470 18.28 12.25 -21.38
CA ASP A 470 17.88 11.07 -20.62
C ASP A 470 16.67 10.34 -21.25
N GLY A 471 16.10 10.88 -22.34
CA GLY A 471 15.09 10.24 -23.18
C GLY A 471 13.64 10.70 -22.96
N ARG A 472 13.42 11.77 -22.19
CA ARG A 472 12.10 12.33 -21.94
C ARG A 472 11.63 13.12 -23.15
N MET A 473 10.44 12.80 -23.65
CA MET A 473 9.84 13.47 -24.79
C MET A 473 8.76 14.46 -24.33
N PHE A 474 8.76 15.66 -24.90
CA PHE A 474 7.71 16.64 -24.67
C PHE A 474 7.58 17.59 -25.86
N LEU A 475 6.42 18.24 -25.93
CA LEU A 475 6.16 19.30 -26.89
C LEU A 475 6.46 20.65 -26.22
N GLN A 476 7.25 21.49 -26.89
CA GLN A 476 7.54 22.84 -26.44
C GLN A 476 6.71 23.87 -27.22
N PRO A 477 5.62 24.42 -26.66
CA PRO A 477 4.80 25.43 -27.33
C PRO A 477 5.25 26.85 -26.93
N GLY A 478 5.72 27.65 -27.88
CA GLY A 478 5.88 29.08 -27.66
C GLY A 478 6.85 29.78 -28.61
N THR A 479 6.52 31.01 -28.99
CA THR A 479 7.41 31.90 -29.75
C THR A 479 8.25 32.70 -28.75
N CYS A 480 9.37 32.12 -28.34
CA CYS A 480 10.33 32.77 -27.43
C CYS A 480 11.75 32.29 -27.74
N GLN A 481 12.72 32.85 -27.02
CA GLN A 481 14.06 32.29 -26.92
C GLN A 481 14.09 31.27 -25.77
N TYR A 482 14.60 30.07 -26.02
CA TYR A 482 14.76 29.04 -25.00
C TYR A 482 16.20 28.56 -24.93
N VAL A 483 16.65 28.23 -23.72
CA VAL A 483 17.92 27.54 -23.50
C VAL A 483 17.70 26.06 -23.76
N LEU A 484 18.25 25.56 -24.87
CA LEU A 484 18.21 24.12 -25.18
C LEU A 484 19.09 23.35 -24.21
N ALA A 485 20.33 23.78 -24.05
CA ALA A 485 21.24 23.24 -23.03
C ALA A 485 22.27 24.30 -22.63
N LYS A 486 22.66 24.33 -21.36
CA LYS A 486 23.79 25.11 -20.84
C LYS A 486 24.53 24.34 -19.75
N SER A 487 25.77 24.72 -19.48
CA SER A 487 26.51 24.19 -18.34
C SER A 487 25.87 24.61 -17.01
N ARG A 488 25.70 23.66 -16.08
CA ARG A 488 25.17 23.88 -14.72
C ARG A 488 26.09 24.73 -13.85
N SER A 489 27.40 24.57 -14.01
CA SER A 489 28.44 25.25 -13.24
C SER A 489 29.56 25.73 -14.16
N GLY A 490 29.93 27.01 -14.07
CA GLY A 490 31.11 27.58 -14.74
C GLY A 490 30.91 28.14 -16.16
N SER A 491 29.67 28.41 -16.58
CA SER A 491 29.29 29.11 -17.83
C SER A 491 30.12 28.77 -19.08
N ARG A 492 30.47 27.50 -19.23
CA ARG A 492 31.36 27.00 -20.29
C ARG A 492 30.69 26.97 -21.65
N PHE A 493 29.37 26.75 -21.69
CA PHE A 493 28.60 26.85 -22.92
C PHE A 493 27.12 27.13 -22.66
N SER A 494 26.47 27.70 -23.68
CA SER A 494 25.03 27.81 -23.79
C SER A 494 24.60 27.62 -25.24
N VAL A 495 23.58 26.79 -25.45
CA VAL A 495 22.88 26.59 -26.72
C VAL A 495 21.46 27.11 -26.56
N THR A 496 21.06 28.05 -27.42
CA THR A 496 19.73 28.66 -27.38
C THR A 496 19.02 28.50 -28.71
N LEU A 497 17.70 28.31 -28.63
CA LEU A 497 16.78 28.27 -29.77
C LEU A 497 15.98 29.55 -29.80
N GLN A 498 15.97 30.22 -30.94
CA GLN A 498 15.06 31.32 -31.21
C GLN A 498 13.89 30.79 -32.04
N TYR A 499 12.68 30.90 -31.50
CA TYR A 499 11.46 30.56 -32.24
C TYR A 499 10.79 31.78 -32.85
N THR A 500 10.14 31.57 -33.99
CA THR A 500 9.30 32.56 -34.67
C THR A 500 8.06 31.90 -35.27
N THR A 501 7.09 32.71 -35.68
CA THR A 501 5.93 32.25 -36.46
C THR A 501 6.30 32.19 -37.94
N CYS A 502 6.26 31.01 -38.56
CA CYS A 502 6.54 30.88 -40.00
C CYS A 502 5.27 30.87 -40.86
N SER A 503 4.13 30.50 -40.28
CA SER A 503 2.81 30.53 -40.90
C SER A 503 1.76 30.86 -39.84
N GLU A 504 0.51 31.11 -40.23
CA GLU A 504 -0.53 31.65 -39.34
C GLU A 504 -0.66 30.88 -38.02
N HIS A 505 -0.40 29.56 -37.99
CA HIS A 505 -0.51 28.71 -36.80
C HIS A 505 0.70 27.79 -36.54
N GLN A 506 1.86 28.04 -37.17
CA GLN A 506 3.06 27.19 -36.99
C GLN A 506 4.25 27.98 -36.46
N VAL A 507 4.82 27.44 -35.39
CA VAL A 507 6.05 27.94 -34.77
C VAL A 507 7.22 27.14 -35.33
N CYS A 508 8.29 27.81 -35.73
CA CYS A 508 9.50 27.14 -36.17
C CYS A 508 10.77 27.76 -35.60
N ILE A 509 11.85 26.98 -35.64
CA ILE A 509 13.17 27.42 -35.23
C ILE A 509 13.66 28.43 -36.27
N GLN A 510 13.83 29.69 -35.85
CA GLN A 510 14.39 30.77 -36.64
C GLN A 510 15.92 30.66 -36.70
N SER A 511 16.54 30.38 -35.56
CA SER A 511 17.98 30.20 -35.45
C SER A 511 18.38 29.43 -34.20
N VAL A 512 19.56 28.83 -34.26
CA VAL A 512 20.22 28.20 -33.12
C VAL A 512 21.52 28.95 -32.84
N THR A 513 21.71 29.40 -31.60
CA THR A 513 22.90 30.16 -31.19
C THR A 513 23.68 29.40 -30.14
N VAL A 514 24.99 29.26 -30.36
CA VAL A 514 25.95 28.65 -29.43
C VAL A 514 26.90 29.73 -28.93
N VAL A 515 27.00 29.86 -27.61
CA VAL A 515 27.96 30.71 -26.92
C VAL A 515 28.87 29.83 -26.09
N LEU A 516 30.19 30.03 -26.21
CA LEU A 516 31.21 29.31 -25.43
C LEU A 516 31.87 30.29 -24.46
N ASP A 517 32.12 29.86 -23.22
CA ASP A 517 32.84 30.61 -22.19
C ASP A 517 32.34 32.07 -21.97
N GLU A 518 31.03 32.28 -22.12
CA GLU A 518 30.35 33.60 -22.10
C GLU A 518 30.88 34.64 -23.09
N ASP A 519 31.72 34.25 -24.07
CA ASP A 519 32.25 35.17 -25.07
C ASP A 519 31.21 35.44 -26.17
N VAL A 520 30.32 36.40 -25.90
CA VAL A 520 29.30 36.87 -26.85
C VAL A 520 29.90 37.47 -28.13
N SER A 521 31.16 37.91 -28.11
CA SER A 521 31.82 38.46 -29.30
C SER A 521 32.08 37.37 -30.36
N ARG A 522 32.13 36.11 -29.93
CA ARG A 522 32.35 34.93 -30.77
C ARG A 522 31.13 34.00 -30.84
N GLN A 523 29.93 34.49 -30.48
CA GLN A 523 28.72 33.67 -30.58
C GLN A 523 28.51 33.14 -32.00
N ILE A 524 28.11 31.88 -32.14
CA ILE A 524 27.86 31.26 -33.44
C ILE A 524 26.36 31.08 -33.61
N THR A 525 25.77 31.74 -34.61
CA THR A 525 24.35 31.63 -34.93
C THR A 525 24.17 30.94 -36.27
N LEU A 526 23.42 29.83 -36.27
CA LEU A 526 22.98 29.13 -37.47
C LEU A 526 21.52 29.49 -37.73
N THR A 527 21.22 30.09 -38.89
CA THR A 527 19.87 30.54 -39.23
C THR A 527 19.09 29.46 -39.99
N ARG A 528 17.76 29.57 -39.96
CA ARG A 528 16.85 28.68 -40.72
C ARG A 528 17.16 28.62 -42.21
N GLU A 529 17.63 29.72 -42.79
CA GLU A 529 18.00 29.83 -44.20
C GLU A 529 19.38 29.26 -44.52
N GLY A 530 20.10 28.75 -43.52
CA GLY A 530 21.40 28.11 -43.67
C GLY A 530 22.57 29.09 -43.72
N GLU A 531 22.36 30.34 -43.28
CA GLU A 531 23.43 31.29 -43.05
C GLU A 531 24.11 31.01 -41.70
N VAL A 532 25.43 31.20 -41.65
CA VAL A 532 26.24 31.09 -40.44
C VAL A 532 26.79 32.46 -40.10
N ILE A 533 26.55 32.92 -38.87
CA ILE A 533 26.97 34.22 -38.36
C ILE A 533 27.88 33.99 -37.15
N ILE A 534 29.06 34.61 -37.13
CA ILE A 534 30.01 34.53 -36.02
C ILE A 534 30.22 35.94 -35.46
N GLY A 535 29.87 36.12 -34.18
CA GLY A 535 29.74 37.44 -33.57
C GLY A 535 28.70 38.28 -34.29
N VAL A 536 29.16 39.28 -35.05
CA VAL A 536 28.34 40.15 -35.89
C VAL A 536 28.56 39.94 -37.39
N ASN A 537 29.48 39.06 -37.77
CA ASN A 537 29.92 38.92 -39.16
C ASN A 537 29.32 37.65 -39.79
N PRO A 538 28.64 37.76 -40.94
CA PRO A 538 28.23 36.58 -41.70
C PRO A 538 29.45 35.89 -42.28
N VAL A 539 29.45 34.55 -42.28
CA VAL A 539 30.51 33.72 -42.85
C VAL A 539 30.11 33.31 -44.27
N PRO A 540 30.74 33.87 -45.31
CA PRO A 540 30.29 33.65 -46.69
C PRO A 540 30.67 32.27 -47.24
N VAL A 541 31.66 31.58 -46.66
CA VAL A 541 32.14 30.27 -47.12
C VAL A 541 32.43 29.36 -45.93
N LEU A 542 31.92 28.12 -45.98
CA LEU A 542 32.23 27.04 -45.05
C LEU A 542 33.21 26.05 -45.70
N PRO A 543 34.09 25.37 -44.94
CA PRO A 543 34.12 25.31 -43.47
C PRO A 543 34.77 26.53 -42.81
N TYR A 544 34.27 26.90 -41.64
CA TYR A 544 34.93 27.83 -40.72
C TYR A 544 35.56 27.01 -39.60
N ILE A 545 36.86 27.18 -39.37
CA ILE A 545 37.60 26.44 -38.34
C ILE A 545 38.49 27.43 -37.60
N ASP A 546 38.38 27.47 -36.28
CA ASP A 546 39.30 28.19 -35.39
C ASP A 546 39.78 27.29 -34.23
N ASP A 547 40.34 27.91 -33.18
CA ASP A 547 40.88 27.22 -32.01
C ASP A 547 39.81 26.59 -31.11
N ALA A 548 38.55 27.05 -31.19
CA ALA A 548 37.45 26.61 -30.33
C ALA A 548 36.40 25.79 -31.10
N VAL A 549 36.12 26.13 -32.37
CA VAL A 549 35.00 25.59 -33.14
C VAL A 549 35.34 25.21 -34.58
N ASP A 550 34.61 24.22 -35.09
CA ASP A 550 34.63 23.75 -36.48
C ASP A 550 33.20 23.67 -37.00
N VAL A 551 32.86 24.59 -37.92
CA VAL A 551 31.55 24.69 -38.55
C VAL A 551 31.67 24.29 -40.02
N ARG A 552 30.87 23.32 -40.46
CA ARG A 552 30.91 22.80 -41.84
C ARG A 552 29.54 22.31 -42.31
N LYS A 553 29.26 22.39 -43.61
CA LYS A 553 28.12 21.69 -44.21
C LYS A 553 28.48 20.21 -44.38
N LEU A 554 27.69 19.33 -43.77
CA LEU A 554 27.84 17.87 -43.95
C LEU A 554 27.13 17.39 -45.21
N THR A 555 25.95 17.96 -45.46
CA THR A 555 25.12 17.68 -46.63
C THR A 555 24.53 18.99 -47.16
N SER A 556 23.71 18.92 -48.20
CA SER A 556 22.90 20.06 -48.64
C SER A 556 21.88 20.54 -47.58
N VAL A 557 21.66 19.74 -46.54
CA VAL A 557 20.62 19.96 -45.52
C VAL A 557 21.23 20.28 -44.15
N PHE A 558 22.22 19.49 -43.71
CA PHE A 558 22.78 19.60 -42.36
C PHE A 558 24.04 20.45 -42.30
N THR A 559 24.03 21.44 -41.40
CA THR A 559 25.23 22.15 -40.95
C THR A 559 25.65 21.58 -39.60
N GLN A 560 26.93 21.22 -39.48
CA GLN A 560 27.52 20.74 -38.24
C GLN A 560 28.33 21.86 -37.59
N LEU A 561 28.20 21.97 -36.28
CA LEU A 561 29.11 22.70 -35.39
C LEU A 561 29.75 21.70 -34.43
N LYS A 562 31.07 21.71 -34.34
CA LYS A 562 31.83 20.99 -33.31
C LYS A 562 32.57 22.02 -32.47
N ALA A 563 32.56 21.85 -31.16
CA ALA A 563 33.37 22.64 -30.23
C ALA A 563 34.32 21.72 -29.46
N GLY A 564 35.51 22.24 -29.13
CA GLY A 564 36.56 21.48 -28.43
C GLY A 564 36.19 20.97 -27.03
N ILE A 565 35.06 21.39 -26.49
CA ILE A 565 34.50 20.98 -25.19
C ILE A 565 33.66 19.69 -25.26
N GLY A 566 33.82 18.87 -26.30
CA GLY A 566 33.02 17.66 -26.47
C GLY A 566 31.55 17.94 -26.80
N LEU A 567 31.27 19.10 -27.42
CA LEU A 567 29.95 19.48 -27.92
C LEU A 567 29.92 19.32 -29.44
N ARG A 568 28.90 18.64 -29.95
CA ARG A 568 28.63 18.54 -31.39
C ARG A 568 27.16 18.82 -31.65
N MET A 569 26.86 19.64 -32.63
CA MET A 569 25.49 19.99 -33.00
C MET A 569 25.30 19.81 -34.51
N HIS A 570 24.19 19.20 -34.90
CA HIS A 570 23.71 19.17 -36.28
C HIS A 570 22.41 19.95 -36.37
N TYR A 571 22.32 20.84 -37.34
CA TYR A 571 21.13 21.65 -37.58
C TYR A 571 20.69 21.54 -39.03
N ASP A 572 19.43 21.18 -39.22
CA ASP A 572 18.67 21.28 -40.45
C ASP A 572 17.67 22.42 -40.30
N GLY A 573 18.01 23.57 -40.87
CA GLY A 573 17.24 24.80 -40.75
C GLY A 573 15.80 24.65 -41.20
N ARG A 574 15.58 24.38 -42.49
CA ARG A 574 14.23 24.30 -43.06
C ARG A 574 13.45 23.06 -42.63
N GLY A 575 14.13 21.96 -42.32
CA GLY A 575 13.47 20.76 -41.80
C GLY A 575 13.21 20.79 -40.30
N GLY A 576 13.64 21.83 -39.59
CA GLY A 576 13.30 22.03 -38.18
C GLY A 576 13.88 20.95 -37.26
N ARG A 577 15.12 20.49 -37.54
CA ARG A 577 15.78 19.45 -36.75
C ARG A 577 17.08 19.94 -36.14
N VAL A 578 17.23 19.74 -34.84
CA VAL A 578 18.46 19.99 -34.08
C VAL A 578 18.84 18.70 -33.38
N TYR A 579 20.08 18.26 -33.54
CA TYR A 579 20.66 17.16 -32.77
C TYR A 579 21.86 17.71 -32.02
N LEU A 580 21.76 17.79 -30.70
CA LEU A 580 22.82 18.25 -29.82
C LEU A 580 23.41 17.05 -29.10
N GLN A 581 24.69 16.80 -29.35
CA GLN A 581 25.46 15.72 -28.76
C GLN A 581 26.47 16.27 -27.75
N LEU A 582 26.51 15.68 -26.56
CA LEU A 582 27.47 16.01 -25.50
C LEU A 582 28.24 14.77 -25.07
N GLU A 583 29.55 14.90 -24.90
CA GLU A 583 30.40 13.87 -24.31
C GLU A 583 30.18 13.73 -22.79
N SER A 584 30.54 12.57 -22.24
CA SER A 584 30.24 12.18 -20.85
C SER A 584 30.80 13.09 -19.76
N GLN A 585 31.79 13.94 -20.07
CA GLN A 585 32.28 14.96 -19.14
C GLN A 585 31.18 15.94 -18.70
N TRP A 586 30.05 15.99 -19.41
CA TRP A 586 28.89 16.82 -19.10
C TRP A 586 27.82 16.09 -18.27
N HIS A 587 28.02 14.83 -17.88
CA HIS A 587 27.06 14.03 -17.13
C HIS A 587 26.68 14.69 -15.78
N GLY A 588 25.39 14.99 -15.57
CA GLY A 588 24.86 15.68 -14.39
C GLY A 588 25.18 17.19 -14.31
N HIS A 589 25.84 17.72 -15.33
CA HIS A 589 26.34 19.10 -15.38
C HIS A 589 25.66 19.96 -16.46
N THR A 590 24.46 19.56 -16.90
CA THR A 590 23.66 20.31 -17.88
C THR A 590 22.34 20.81 -17.28
N LEU A 591 21.79 21.87 -17.89
CA LEU A 591 20.47 22.42 -17.60
C LEU A 591 19.84 22.94 -18.91
N GLY A 592 18.51 22.98 -18.98
CA GLY A 592 17.76 23.51 -20.12
C GLY A 592 16.70 22.53 -20.60
N LEU A 593 16.15 22.77 -21.78
CA LEU A 593 15.14 21.87 -22.38
C LEU A 593 15.65 20.45 -22.61
N CYS A 594 16.96 20.24 -22.70
CA CYS A 594 17.57 18.91 -22.84
C CYS A 594 17.76 18.15 -21.53
N GLY A 595 17.34 18.70 -20.39
CA GLY A 595 17.43 18.01 -19.09
C GLY A 595 18.81 18.08 -18.43
N THR A 596 19.08 17.12 -17.53
CA THR A 596 20.26 17.14 -16.65
C THR A 596 21.40 16.24 -17.11
N PHE A 597 21.13 15.28 -18.01
CA PHE A 597 22.09 14.29 -18.51
C PHE A 597 22.67 13.44 -17.37
N ASN A 598 21.82 12.83 -16.53
CA ASN A 598 22.27 12.00 -15.41
C ASN A 598 21.62 10.59 -15.40
N GLY A 599 20.88 10.23 -16.45
CA GLY A 599 20.13 8.98 -16.56
C GLY A 599 18.80 8.95 -15.81
N ASN A 600 18.35 10.08 -15.23
CA ASN A 600 17.13 10.16 -14.44
C ASN A 600 16.07 11.08 -15.09
N LEU A 601 15.21 10.46 -15.91
CA LEU A 601 14.06 11.10 -16.57
C LEU A 601 13.16 11.96 -15.67
N ARG A 602 13.13 11.69 -14.35
CA ARG A 602 12.24 12.39 -13.41
C ARG A 602 12.70 13.79 -13.07
N ASP A 603 14.00 14.06 -13.19
CA ASP A 603 14.59 15.35 -12.84
C ASP A 603 14.92 16.23 -14.06
N ASP A 604 14.53 15.80 -15.26
CA ASP A 604 14.71 16.58 -16.49
C ASP A 604 13.97 17.93 -16.52
N PHE A 605 12.92 18.10 -15.69
CA PHE A 605 12.10 19.33 -15.63
C PHE A 605 12.37 20.17 -14.37
N LEU A 606 13.61 20.15 -13.87
CA LEU A 606 14.04 20.95 -12.73
C LEU A 606 14.10 22.46 -12.98
#